data_AF-A0A8J3ZMU0-F1
#
_entry.id   AF-A0A8J3ZMU0-F1
#
_cell.length_a   1.000
_cell.length_b   1.000
_cell.length_c   1.000
_cell.angle_alpha   90.00
_cell.angle_beta   90.00
_cell.angle_gamma   90.00
#
_symmetry.space_group_name_H-M   'P 1'
#
loop_
_entity.id
_entity.type
_entity.pdbx_description
1 polymer ?
#
loop_
_entity_poly.entity_id
_entity_poly.type
_entity_poly.pdbx_seq_one_letter_code
_entity_poly.pdbx_strand_id
1 'polypeptide(L)'
;MRYFISGLIAGATVSGVIAGILGGIAALVPAGPRWTLFAVLTALVVAFELAGRPLPLPQNRRAVPQTIIPQSNVAGPLQFGFEMGTGVRTFMPTALPHALLATVVLVGAGVPVGIGAGLGFGLGRALMPLVRSWHDDPRHWDRLMLARMRLVGSLCAAAFLITAVTLAPARWMPW
;
A
#
# COMPACT_ATOMS: atom_id res chain seq x y z
N MET A 1 -12.75 5.87 15.83
CA MET A 1 -12.03 6.43 14.66
C MET A 1 -10.56 6.75 14.97
N ARG A 2 -10.27 7.63 15.93
CA ARG A 2 -8.89 8.05 16.27
C ARG A 2 -7.93 6.87 16.52
N TYR A 3 -8.28 5.96 17.43
CA TYR A 3 -7.45 4.78 17.74
C TYR A 3 -7.20 3.87 16.53
N PHE A 4 -8.21 3.68 15.69
CA PHE A 4 -8.07 2.90 14.45
C PHE A 4 -7.06 3.54 13.50
N ILE A 5 -7.13 4.85 13.28
CA ILE A 5 -6.18 5.56 12.42
C ILE A 5 -4.78 5.53 13.02
N SER A 6 -4.64 5.74 14.33
CA SER A 6 -3.34 5.65 15.01
C SER A 6 -2.70 4.27 14.81
N GLY A 7 -3.49 3.20 14.99
CA GLY A 7 -3.03 1.84 14.74
C GLY A 7 -2.62 1.64 13.29
N LEU A 8 -3.45 2.09 12.35
CA LEU A 8 -3.21 2.01 10.91
C LEU A 8 -1.90 2.67 10.50
N ILE A 9 -1.65 3.89 10.97
CA ILE A 9 -0.41 4.62 10.69
C ILE A 9 0.79 3.92 11.34
N ALA A 10 0.66 3.45 12.58
CA ALA A 10 1.73 2.72 13.26
C ALA A 10 2.10 1.41 12.51
N GLY A 11 1.13 0.58 12.15
CA GLY A 11 1.37 -0.66 11.41
C GLY A 11 1.97 -0.44 10.03
N ALA A 12 1.51 0.61 9.34
CA ALA A 12 2.05 1.00 8.03
C ALA A 12 3.48 1.54 8.13
N THR A 13 3.78 2.29 9.20
CA THR A 13 5.13 2.79 9.48
C THR A 13 6.09 1.64 9.78
N VAL A 14 5.68 0.67 10.61
CA VAL A 14 6.49 -0.54 10.88
C VAL A 14 6.79 -1.30 9.59
N SER A 15 5.80 -1.49 8.73
CA SER A 15 5.99 -2.16 7.44
C SER A 15 6.92 -1.38 6.52
N GLY A 16 6.81 -0.04 6.53
CA GLY A 16 7.71 0.86 5.82
C GLY A 16 9.16 0.77 6.31
N VAL A 17 9.38 0.74 7.63
CA VAL A 17 10.73 0.55 8.22
C VAL A 17 11.31 -0.79 7.76
N ILE A 18 10.54 -1.88 7.86
CA ILE A 18 10.97 -3.20 7.41
C ILE A 18 11.32 -3.17 5.92
N ALA A 19 10.49 -2.56 5.09
CA ALA A 19 10.74 -2.41 3.65
C ALA A 19 12.04 -1.63 3.37
N GLY A 20 12.31 -0.55 4.11
CA GLY A 20 13.53 0.24 3.98
C GLY A 20 14.78 -0.48 4.48
N ILE A 21 14.67 -1.33 5.51
CA ILE A 21 15.77 -2.22 5.92
C ILE A 21 16.05 -3.24 4.80
N LEU A 22 15.00 -3.89 4.28
CA LEU A 22 15.12 -4.84 3.18
C LEU A 22 15.69 -4.18 1.91
N GLY A 23 15.31 -2.93 1.61
CA GLY A 23 15.89 -2.14 0.53
C GLY A 23 17.37 -1.84 0.75
N GLY A 24 17.75 -1.47 1.97
CA GLY A 24 19.17 -1.32 2.34
C GLY A 24 19.98 -2.60 2.14
N ILE A 25 19.44 -3.76 2.52
CA ILE A 25 20.08 -5.07 2.29
C ILE A 25 20.12 -5.39 0.78
N ALA A 26 19.03 -5.16 0.06
CA ALA A 26 18.95 -5.42 -1.37
C ALA A 26 19.93 -4.55 -2.18
N ALA A 27 20.35 -3.39 -1.65
CA ALA A 27 21.37 -2.57 -2.28
C ALA A 27 22.74 -3.27 -2.44
N LEU A 28 22.99 -4.34 -1.68
CA LEU A 28 24.17 -5.21 -1.83
C LEU A 28 24.14 -6.04 -3.13
N VAL A 29 22.96 -6.22 -3.73
CA VAL A 29 22.78 -6.89 -5.02
C VAL A 29 23.04 -5.88 -6.14
N PRO A 30 23.70 -6.28 -7.25
CA PRO A 30 23.93 -5.40 -8.40
C PRO A 30 22.66 -4.71 -8.89
N ALA A 31 22.81 -3.46 -9.34
CA ALA A 31 21.69 -2.63 -9.74
C ALA A 31 20.91 -3.21 -10.94
N GLY A 32 21.61 -3.77 -11.94
CA GLY A 32 20.99 -4.28 -13.17
C GLY A 32 19.81 -5.23 -12.93
N PRO A 33 20.03 -6.40 -12.30
CA PRO A 33 18.96 -7.36 -12.00
C PRO A 33 17.81 -6.74 -11.19
N ARG A 34 18.12 -5.87 -10.23
CA ARG A 34 17.10 -5.21 -9.40
C ARG A 34 16.21 -4.29 -10.22
N TRP A 35 16.80 -3.46 -11.08
CA TRP A 35 16.04 -2.55 -11.96
C TRP A 35 15.25 -3.31 -13.02
N THR A 36 15.80 -4.39 -13.58
CA THR A 36 15.05 -5.28 -14.49
C THR A 36 13.84 -5.87 -13.79
N LEU A 37 14.01 -6.44 -12.59
CA LEU A 37 12.90 -7.01 -11.83
C LEU A 37 11.86 -5.95 -11.44
N PHE A 38 12.32 -4.76 -11.04
CA PHE A 38 11.44 -3.62 -10.72
C PHE A 38 10.60 -3.20 -11.93
N ALA A 39 11.22 -3.06 -13.11
CA ALA A 39 10.53 -2.69 -14.34
C ALA A 39 9.48 -3.73 -14.73
N VAL A 40 9.84 -5.02 -14.68
CA VAL A 40 8.92 -6.13 -15.00
C VAL A 40 7.73 -6.16 -14.02
N LEU A 41 7.98 -6.09 -12.71
CA LEU A 41 6.91 -6.11 -11.71
C LEU A 41 5.99 -4.90 -11.83
N THR A 42 6.55 -3.71 -12.07
CA THR A 42 5.78 -2.48 -12.28
C THR A 42 4.88 -2.61 -13.51
N ALA A 43 5.44 -3.05 -14.64
CA ALA A 43 4.68 -3.24 -15.87
C ALA A 43 3.54 -4.25 -15.70
N LEU A 44 3.82 -5.39 -15.05
CA LEU A 44 2.82 -6.40 -14.76
C LEU A 44 1.68 -5.85 -13.89
N VAL A 45 2.00 -5.24 -12.74
CA VAL A 45 0.96 -4.73 -11.83
C VAL A 45 0.13 -3.66 -12.50
N VAL A 46 0.75 -2.68 -13.17
CA VAL A 46 0.03 -1.61 -13.87
C VAL A 46 -0.85 -2.17 -14.98
N ALA A 47 -0.38 -3.14 -15.77
CA ALA A 47 -1.19 -3.76 -16.82
C ALA A 47 -2.44 -4.46 -16.26
N PHE A 48 -2.32 -5.21 -15.17
CA PHE A 48 -3.46 -5.88 -14.52
C PHE A 48 -4.46 -4.87 -13.93
N GLU A 49 -3.96 -3.82 -13.26
CA GLU A 49 -4.79 -2.76 -12.69
C GLU A 49 -5.56 -1.98 -13.78
N LEU A 50 -4.89 -1.60 -14.86
CA LEU A 50 -5.53 -0.89 -15.99
C LEU A 50 -6.51 -1.80 -16.75
N ALA A 51 -6.24 -3.10 -16.83
CA ALA A 51 -7.17 -4.08 -17.40
C ALA A 51 -8.38 -4.36 -16.48
N GLY A 52 -8.37 -3.88 -15.23
CA GLY A 52 -9.38 -4.20 -14.23
C GLY A 52 -9.44 -5.68 -13.88
N ARG A 53 -8.32 -6.40 -14.03
CA ARG A 53 -8.22 -7.84 -13.75
C ARG A 53 -7.54 -8.06 -12.41
N PRO A 54 -8.11 -8.89 -11.52
CA PRO A 54 -7.46 -9.18 -10.25
C PRO A 54 -6.17 -9.97 -10.51
N LEU A 55 -5.04 -9.49 -9.98
CA LEU A 55 -3.82 -10.26 -9.92
C LEU A 55 -3.91 -11.20 -8.71
N PRO A 56 -3.88 -12.54 -8.90
CA PRO A 56 -3.93 -13.48 -7.80
C PRO A 56 -2.62 -13.41 -7.00
N LEU A 57 -2.63 -12.61 -5.94
CA LEU A 57 -1.52 -12.52 -4.98
C LEU A 57 -1.74 -13.48 -3.81
N PRO A 58 -0.67 -14.01 -3.19
CA PRO A 58 -0.75 -14.83 -1.99
C PRO A 58 -1.13 -13.96 -0.79
N GLN A 59 -2.41 -13.58 -0.69
CA GLN A 59 -2.96 -12.77 0.39
C GLN A 59 -4.13 -13.48 1.07
N ASN A 60 -4.34 -13.16 2.35
CA ASN A 60 -5.46 -13.68 3.12
C ASN A 60 -6.78 -13.14 2.54
N ARG A 61 -7.73 -14.02 2.20
CA ARG A 61 -9.04 -13.62 1.62
C ARG A 61 -10.02 -13.01 2.63
N ARG A 62 -9.57 -12.77 3.87
CA ARG A 62 -10.39 -12.25 4.96
C ARG A 62 -10.22 -10.74 5.06
N ALA A 63 -11.31 -9.99 4.85
CA ALA A 63 -11.30 -8.53 4.96
C ALA A 63 -11.36 -8.04 6.43
N VAL A 64 -11.98 -8.82 7.32
CA VAL A 64 -12.11 -8.48 8.75
C VAL A 64 -11.84 -9.74 9.58
N PRO A 65 -10.87 -9.71 10.53
CA PRO A 65 -10.69 -10.79 11.50
C PRO A 65 -11.95 -10.89 12.39
N GLN A 66 -12.63 -12.04 12.36
CA GLN A 66 -13.84 -12.26 13.17
C GLN A 66 -13.55 -12.33 14.68
N THR A 67 -12.29 -12.35 15.09
CA THR A 67 -11.85 -12.40 16.49
C THR A 67 -11.76 -11.04 17.18
N ILE A 68 -11.96 -9.91 16.48
CA ILE A 68 -11.82 -8.54 17.04
C ILE A 68 -13.19 -7.93 17.41
N ILE A 69 -14.18 -8.77 17.68
CA ILE A 69 -15.47 -8.38 18.27
C ILE A 69 -15.63 -9.32 19.48
N PRO A 70 -15.35 -8.94 20.76
CA PRO A 70 -15.40 -7.62 21.41
C PRO A 70 -14.22 -7.35 22.39
N GLN A 71 -13.18 -6.60 22.03
CA GLN A 71 -12.14 -6.18 23.00
C GLN A 71 -12.04 -4.67 23.12
N SER A 72 -12.63 -4.14 24.21
CA SER A 72 -12.53 -2.76 24.75
C SER A 72 -12.72 -1.58 23.78
N ASN A 73 -13.13 -0.42 24.32
CA ASN A 73 -13.38 0.79 23.53
C ASN A 73 -12.13 1.36 22.81
N VAL A 74 -10.93 0.88 23.14
CA VAL A 74 -9.65 1.41 22.65
C VAL A 74 -8.79 0.35 21.97
N ALA A 75 -8.54 -0.80 22.62
CA ALA A 75 -7.56 -1.77 22.15
C ALA A 75 -7.98 -2.47 20.85
N GLY A 76 -9.25 -2.86 20.72
CA GLY A 76 -9.76 -3.52 19.52
C GLY A 76 -9.61 -2.66 18.25
N PRO A 77 -10.10 -1.41 18.24
CA PRO A 77 -9.90 -0.51 17.10
C PRO A 77 -8.43 -0.25 16.79
N LEU A 78 -7.58 -0.08 17.81
CA LEU A 78 -6.14 0.15 17.66
C LEU A 78 -5.44 -1.06 17.01
N GLN A 79 -5.68 -2.26 17.52
CA GLN A 79 -5.12 -3.50 16.98
C GLN A 79 -5.60 -3.76 15.56
N PHE A 80 -6.90 -3.61 15.29
CA PHE A 80 -7.43 -3.78 13.95
C PHE A 80 -6.82 -2.78 12.97
N GLY A 81 -6.69 -1.52 13.39
CA GLY A 81 -5.96 -0.50 12.65
C GLY A 81 -4.54 -0.96 12.34
N PHE A 82 -3.78 -1.40 13.35
CA PHE A 82 -2.42 -1.87 13.19
C PHE A 82 -2.30 -3.05 12.21
N GLU A 83 -3.12 -4.08 12.36
CA GLU A 83 -3.13 -5.22 11.44
C GLU A 83 -3.50 -4.81 10.01
N MET A 84 -4.48 -3.92 9.84
CA MET A 84 -4.78 -3.31 8.54
C MET A 84 -3.58 -2.53 8.01
N GLY A 85 -2.88 -1.78 8.85
CA GLY A 85 -1.74 -0.96 8.51
C GLY A 85 -0.55 -1.78 8.04
N THR A 86 -0.40 -3.01 8.52
CA THR A 86 0.67 -3.89 8.04
C THR A 86 0.43 -4.46 6.63
N GLY A 87 -0.83 -4.52 6.19
CA GLY A 87 -1.19 -5.15 4.92
C GLY A 87 -1.03 -6.68 4.87
N VAL A 88 -0.57 -7.33 5.95
CA VAL A 88 -0.29 -8.78 5.97
C VAL A 88 -1.56 -9.61 6.19
N ARG A 89 -2.47 -9.14 7.06
CA ARG A 89 -3.65 -9.91 7.47
C ARG A 89 -4.94 -9.51 6.77
N THR A 90 -5.00 -8.29 6.23
CA THR A 90 -6.21 -7.76 5.60
C THR A 90 -6.10 -7.79 4.10
N PHE A 91 -7.15 -8.29 3.45
CA PHE A 91 -7.26 -8.33 2.00
C PHE A 91 -7.05 -6.94 1.38
N MET A 92 -6.17 -6.87 0.39
CA MET A 92 -5.98 -5.67 -0.44
C MET A 92 -6.72 -5.85 -1.78
N PRO A 93 -7.62 -4.92 -2.14
CA PRO A 93 -8.37 -5.02 -3.40
C PRO A 93 -7.53 -4.72 -4.64
N THR A 94 -6.29 -4.24 -4.46
CA THR A 94 -5.35 -3.83 -5.50
C THR A 94 -3.97 -4.42 -5.21
N ALA A 95 -3.21 -4.69 -6.27
CA ALA A 95 -1.81 -5.13 -6.19
C ALA A 95 -0.84 -3.96 -5.95
N LEU A 96 -1.28 -2.71 -6.08
CA LEU A 96 -0.43 -1.51 -5.97
C LEU A 96 0.38 -1.40 -4.65
N PRO A 97 -0.16 -1.74 -3.46
CA PRO A 97 0.64 -1.70 -2.24
C PRO A 97 1.78 -2.73 -2.22
N HIS A 98 1.59 -3.88 -2.88
CA HIS A 98 2.65 -4.88 -3.06
C HIS A 98 3.71 -4.37 -4.04
N ALA A 99 3.28 -3.67 -5.10
CA ALA A 99 4.20 -3.00 -6.02
C ALA A 99 5.00 -1.91 -5.30
N LEU A 100 4.37 -1.09 -4.44
CA LEU A 100 5.07 -0.10 -3.62
C LEU A 100 6.14 -0.73 -2.73
N LEU A 101 5.81 -1.83 -2.05
CA LEU A 101 6.78 -2.59 -1.26
C LEU A 101 7.96 -3.06 -2.13
N ALA A 102 7.67 -3.68 -3.28
CA ALA A 102 8.68 -4.14 -4.22
C ALA A 102 9.55 -2.97 -4.72
N THR A 103 8.97 -1.79 -4.99
CA THR A 103 9.71 -0.58 -5.38
C THR A 103 10.72 -0.18 -4.32
N VAL A 104 10.29 -0.04 -3.06
CA VAL A 104 11.18 0.38 -1.95
C VAL A 104 12.36 -0.60 -1.82
N VAL A 105 12.10 -1.91 -1.92
CA VAL A 105 13.13 -2.94 -1.81
C VAL A 105 14.06 -2.94 -3.02
N LEU A 106 13.52 -3.00 -4.24
CA LEU A 106 14.31 -3.20 -5.47
C LEU A 106 15.10 -1.96 -5.88
N VAL A 107 14.56 -0.76 -5.65
CA VAL A 107 15.33 0.48 -5.84
C VAL A 107 16.51 0.56 -4.86
N GLY A 108 16.49 -0.25 -3.80
CA GLY A 108 17.51 -0.26 -2.76
C GLY A 108 17.40 0.99 -1.89
N ALA A 109 16.17 1.35 -1.53
CA ALA A 109 15.89 2.54 -0.75
C ALA A 109 16.11 2.25 0.74
N GLY A 110 16.65 3.22 1.48
CA GLY A 110 16.89 3.09 2.92
C GLY A 110 15.64 3.35 3.77
N VAL A 111 15.80 3.22 5.09
CA VAL A 111 14.74 3.40 6.08
C VAL A 111 13.94 4.71 5.93
N PRO A 112 14.54 5.88 5.64
CA PRO A 112 13.76 7.12 5.50
C PRO A 112 12.71 7.06 4.37
N VAL A 113 13.07 6.48 3.23
CA VAL A 113 12.15 6.30 2.09
C VAL A 113 11.09 5.25 2.44
N GLY A 114 11.50 4.18 3.13
CA GLY A 114 10.58 3.16 3.63
C GLY A 114 9.52 3.73 4.57
N ILE A 115 9.91 4.59 5.52
CA ILE A 115 8.98 5.31 6.41
C ILE A 115 8.02 6.17 5.59
N GLY A 116 8.52 6.95 4.62
CA GLY A 116 7.70 7.77 3.74
C GLY A 116 6.65 6.96 2.98
N ALA A 117 7.06 5.83 2.39
CA ALA A 117 6.18 4.91 1.70
C ALA A 117 5.12 4.29 2.64
N GLY A 118 5.54 3.87 3.83
CA GLY A 118 4.64 3.33 4.87
C GLY A 118 3.61 4.36 5.32
N LEU A 119 4.03 5.60 5.60
CA LEU A 119 3.13 6.68 5.96
C LEU A 119 2.14 6.99 4.83
N GLY A 120 2.62 7.10 3.59
CA GLY A 120 1.75 7.33 2.42
C GLY A 120 0.71 6.22 2.25
N PHE A 121 1.12 4.96 2.42
CA PHE A 121 0.21 3.82 2.39
C PHE A 121 -0.83 3.87 3.52
N GLY A 122 -0.39 4.12 4.75
CA GLY A 122 -1.27 4.24 5.92
C GLY A 122 -2.28 5.39 5.77
N LEU A 123 -1.82 6.56 5.31
CA LEU A 123 -2.67 7.73 5.04
C LEU A 123 -3.69 7.45 3.94
N GLY A 124 -3.26 6.82 2.83
CA GLY A 124 -4.16 6.42 1.76
C GLY A 124 -5.28 5.48 2.25
N ARG A 125 -4.95 4.53 3.13
CA ARG A 125 -5.96 3.66 3.77
C ARG A 125 -6.82 4.39 4.80
N ALA A 126 -6.30 5.42 5.46
CA ALA A 126 -7.05 6.22 6.43
C ALA A 126 -8.08 7.14 5.73
N LEU A 127 -7.78 7.58 4.50
CA LEU A 127 -8.58 8.56 3.78
C LEU A 127 -10.01 8.05 3.53
N MET A 128 -10.17 6.79 3.12
CA MET A 128 -11.49 6.23 2.84
C MET A 128 -12.46 6.25 4.05
N PRO A 129 -12.12 5.70 5.24
CA PRO A 129 -12.98 5.79 6.41
C PRO A 129 -13.10 7.21 6.97
N LEU A 130 -12.08 8.07 6.82
CA LEU A 130 -12.14 9.48 7.21
C LEU A 130 -13.18 10.24 6.38
N VAL A 131 -13.06 10.21 5.06
CA VAL A 131 -13.99 10.90 4.14
C VAL A 131 -15.40 10.34 4.28
N ARG A 132 -15.54 9.01 4.45
CA ARG A 132 -16.84 8.37 4.74
C ARG A 132 -17.46 8.90 6.03
N SER A 133 -16.67 9.18 7.06
CA SER A 133 -17.18 9.69 8.35
C SER A 133 -17.62 11.15 8.32
N TRP A 134 -17.24 11.91 7.27
CA TRP A 134 -17.66 13.29 7.07
C TRP A 134 -18.93 13.43 6.23
N HIS A 135 -19.43 12.36 5.63
CA HIS A 135 -20.65 12.39 4.83
C HIS A 135 -21.87 12.04 5.68
N ASP A 136 -22.92 12.86 5.57
CA ASP A 136 -24.18 12.69 6.30
C ASP A 136 -24.98 11.44 5.85
N ASP A 137 -24.80 10.99 4.60
CA ASP A 137 -25.36 9.73 4.09
C ASP A 137 -24.24 8.73 3.71
N PRO A 138 -23.81 7.87 4.66
CA PRO A 138 -22.80 6.84 4.41
C PRO A 138 -23.21 5.82 3.35
N ARG A 139 -24.52 5.54 3.19
CA ARG A 139 -25.00 4.55 2.21
C ARG A 139 -24.90 5.10 0.80
N HIS A 140 -25.19 6.38 0.61
CA HIS A 140 -24.96 7.05 -0.67
C HIS A 140 -23.47 7.09 -1.02
N TRP A 141 -22.61 7.44 -0.05
CA TRP A 141 -21.16 7.41 -0.24
C TRP A 141 -20.66 6.03 -0.68
N ASP A 142 -21.10 4.96 -0.01
CA ASP A 142 -20.69 3.59 -0.34
C ASP A 142 -21.10 3.21 -1.78
N ARG A 143 -22.32 3.56 -2.21
CA ARG A 143 -22.77 3.32 -3.61
C ARG A 143 -21.95 4.10 -4.63
N LEU A 144 -21.69 5.38 -4.37
CA LEU A 144 -20.90 6.23 -5.25
C LEU A 144 -19.47 5.72 -5.37
N MET A 145 -18.86 5.32 -4.25
CA MET A 145 -17.52 4.77 -4.24
C MET A 145 -17.47 3.46 -5.02
N LEU A 146 -18.39 2.52 -4.77
CA LEU A 146 -18.49 1.26 -5.52
C LEU A 146 -18.57 1.50 -7.03
N ALA A 147 -19.40 2.45 -7.46
CA ALA A 147 -19.52 2.83 -8.86
C ALA A 147 -18.23 3.43 -9.46
N ARG A 148 -17.37 4.04 -8.64
CA ARG A 148 -16.12 4.71 -9.04
C ARG A 148 -14.85 3.91 -8.72
N MET A 149 -14.93 2.73 -8.10
CA MET A 149 -13.75 1.96 -7.67
C MET A 149 -12.77 1.71 -8.81
N ARG A 150 -13.26 1.40 -10.01
CA ARG A 150 -12.42 1.20 -11.19
C ARG A 150 -11.63 2.45 -11.54
N LEU A 151 -12.28 3.62 -11.55
CA LEU A 151 -11.64 4.91 -11.82
C LEU A 151 -10.60 5.23 -10.74
N VAL A 152 -10.92 5.05 -9.46
CA VAL A 152 -9.99 5.27 -8.35
C VAL A 152 -8.76 4.36 -8.50
N GLY A 153 -8.96 3.07 -8.80
CA GLY A 153 -7.88 2.13 -9.07
C GLY A 153 -7.00 2.57 -10.24
N SER A 154 -7.59 2.96 -11.36
CA SER A 154 -6.86 3.46 -12.54
C SER A 154 -6.06 4.74 -12.24
N LEU A 155 -6.62 5.68 -11.47
CA LEU A 155 -5.91 6.90 -11.06
C LEU A 155 -4.73 6.58 -10.14
N CYS A 156 -4.90 5.67 -9.18
CA CYS A 156 -3.82 5.21 -8.33
C CYS A 156 -2.72 4.49 -9.14
N ALA A 157 -3.10 3.66 -10.11
CA ALA A 157 -2.15 2.97 -10.99
C ALA A 157 -1.38 3.94 -11.88
N ALA A 158 -2.05 4.95 -12.43
CA ALA A 158 -1.41 6.01 -13.22
C ALA A 158 -0.44 6.84 -12.37
N ALA A 159 -0.85 7.26 -11.17
CA ALA A 159 0.01 7.99 -10.24
C ALA A 159 1.25 7.17 -9.82
N PHE A 160 1.07 5.87 -9.58
CA PHE A 160 2.16 4.95 -9.31
C PHE A 160 3.11 4.83 -10.50
N LEU A 161 2.60 4.65 -11.72
CA LEU A 161 3.40 4.56 -12.94
C LEU A 161 4.22 5.83 -13.16
N ILE A 162 3.62 7.02 -13.01
CA ILE A 162 4.33 8.30 -13.12
C ILE A 162 5.49 8.33 -12.12
N THR A 163 5.24 7.96 -10.88
CA THR A 163 6.28 7.92 -9.83
C THR A 163 7.39 6.93 -10.19
N ALA A 164 7.05 5.73 -10.65
CA ALA A 164 8.00 4.71 -11.08
C ALA A 164 8.88 5.19 -12.25
N VAL A 165 8.28 5.84 -13.24
CA VAL A 165 9.00 6.42 -14.39
C VAL A 165 9.92 7.55 -13.94
N THR A 166 9.54 8.39 -12.98
CA THR A 166 10.44 9.45 -12.46
C THR A 166 11.63 8.91 -11.66
N LEU A 167 11.50 7.73 -11.06
CA LEU A 167 12.59 7.08 -10.32
C LEU A 167 13.63 6.41 -11.24
N ALA A 168 13.20 5.94 -12.41
CA ALA A 168 14.06 5.25 -13.37
C ALA A 168 15.26 6.10 -13.87
N PRO A 169 15.11 7.36 -14.33
CA PRO A 169 16.23 8.14 -14.85
C PRO A 169 17.24 8.58 -13.78
N ALA A 170 16.85 8.68 -12.50
CA ALA A 170 17.68 9.25 -11.44
C ALA A 170 18.90 8.38 -11.01
N ARG A 171 19.00 7.12 -11.47
CA ARG A 171 20.05 6.18 -11.04
C ARG A 171 20.68 5.34 -12.17
N TRP A 172 20.30 5.58 -13.43
CA TRP A 172 20.94 4.96 -14.60
C TRP A 172 22.16 5.75 -15.12
N MET A 173 22.54 6.86 -14.46
CA MET A 173 23.82 7.52 -14.69
C MET A 173 24.86 6.94 -13.71
N PRO A 174 25.79 6.08 -14.18
CA PRO A 174 26.98 5.77 -13.40
C PRO A 174 27.83 7.04 -13.31
N TRP A 175 28.18 7.45 -12.08
CA TRP A 175 29.34 8.31 -11.83
C TRP A 175 30.55 7.40 -11.62
#